data_AF-A0A5B8VQA0-F1
#
_entry.id   AF-A0A5B8VQA0-F1
#
_cell.length_a   1.000
_cell.length_b   1.000
_cell.length_c   1.000
_cell.angle_alpha   90.00
_cell.angle_beta   90.00
_cell.angle_gamma   90.00
#
_symmetry.space_group_name_H-M   'P 1'
#
loop_
_entity.id
_entity.type
_entity.pdbx_description
1 polymer ?
#
loop_
_entity_poly.entity_id
_entity_poly.type
_entity_poly.pdbx_seq_one_letter_code
_entity_poly.pdbx_strand_id
1 'polypeptide(L)'
;MSQQLKENGTLEDYKARQLKKHKTLATCCLVFMAAVYLLMVFLMKKEPAGWMGYVSAFAEAGVVGALADWFAVTALFHHPMGLKIPHTNLIERKKNTIGNNLGGFVVDNFLTPMALRPYFEKLDVATMAGGYLAIERNREQMLQEAMKMAKELLEKTDDQAAARFLKNKGRDLLETVNLGPTLGSALDLLLSQGQDQRLLNYLLEKLKYYIAGNEELVKERVKKKAAFWCRVLLITCWPIVLPLGLPIISMRFTRHLITRLDKK
;
A
#
# COMPACT_ATOMS: atom_id res chain seq x y z
N MET A 1 -29.67 15.01 -9.14
CA MET A 1 -28.93 14.30 -10.21
C MET A 1 -29.18 14.89 -11.61
N SER A 2 -30.42 15.17 -12.01
CA SER A 2 -30.77 15.75 -13.33
C SER A 2 -30.23 17.17 -13.59
N GLN A 3 -30.19 18.06 -12.58
CA GLN A 3 -29.63 19.41 -12.71
C GLN A 3 -28.11 19.41 -12.97
N GLN A 4 -27.36 18.56 -12.25
CA GLN A 4 -25.91 18.41 -12.44
C GLN A 4 -25.56 17.84 -13.83
N LEU A 5 -26.36 16.93 -14.37
CA LEU A 5 -26.17 16.42 -15.74
C LEU A 5 -26.42 17.50 -16.79
N LYS A 6 -27.39 18.40 -16.56
CA LYS A 6 -27.70 19.51 -17.47
C LYS A 6 -26.60 20.57 -17.45
N GLU A 7 -26.08 20.90 -16.27
CA GLU A 7 -24.96 21.83 -16.08
C GLU A 7 -23.66 21.31 -16.72
N ASN A 8 -23.33 20.03 -16.49
CA ASN A 8 -22.18 19.39 -17.14
C ASN A 8 -22.33 19.35 -18.67
N GLY A 9 -23.53 19.09 -19.20
CA GLY A 9 -23.80 19.16 -20.63
C GLY A 9 -23.53 20.55 -21.23
N THR A 10 -24.00 21.61 -20.56
CA THR A 10 -23.75 23.00 -21.03
C THR A 10 -22.28 23.39 -21.01
N LEU A 11 -21.51 22.91 -20.03
CA LEU A 11 -20.08 23.19 -19.92
C LEU A 11 -19.27 22.48 -21.02
N GLU A 12 -19.58 21.21 -21.30
CA GLU A 12 -18.94 20.45 -22.37
C GLU A 12 -19.27 21.05 -23.75
N ASP A 13 -20.51 21.50 -23.97
CA ASP A 13 -20.91 22.22 -25.19
C ASP A 13 -20.16 23.54 -25.35
N TYR A 14 -19.94 24.27 -24.25
CA TYR A 14 -19.16 25.51 -24.27
C TYR A 14 -17.70 25.25 -24.65
N LYS A 15 -17.05 24.28 -24.01
CA LYS A 15 -15.67 23.87 -24.33
C LYS A 15 -15.54 23.41 -25.77
N ALA A 16 -16.48 22.59 -26.25
CA ALA A 16 -16.50 22.10 -27.63
C ALA A 16 -16.62 23.24 -28.65
N ARG A 17 -17.46 24.26 -28.37
CA ARG A 17 -17.57 25.45 -29.23
C ARG A 17 -16.27 26.27 -29.25
N GLN A 18 -15.61 26.46 -28.10
CA GLN A 18 -14.33 27.17 -28.05
C GLN A 18 -13.23 26.42 -28.80
N LEU A 19 -13.15 25.10 -28.63
CA LEU A 19 -12.22 24.24 -29.37
C LEU A 19 -12.42 24.35 -30.89
N LYS A 20 -13.67 24.33 -31.36
CA LYS A 20 -13.97 24.52 -32.78
C LYS A 20 -13.52 25.89 -33.28
N LYS A 21 -13.80 26.97 -32.55
CA LYS A 21 -13.37 28.33 -32.92
C LYS A 21 -11.85 28.43 -33.07
N HIS A 22 -11.09 27.95 -32.08
CA HIS A 22 -9.63 28.01 -32.14
C HIS A 22 -9.05 27.14 -33.26
N LYS A 23 -9.61 25.94 -33.49
CA LYS A 23 -9.21 25.09 -34.62
C LYS A 23 -9.48 25.78 -35.95
N THR A 24 -10.68 26.34 -36.15
CA THR A 24 -11.02 27.05 -37.39
C THR A 24 -10.14 28.27 -37.60
N LEU A 25 -9.84 29.05 -36.55
CA LEU A 25 -8.93 30.19 -36.64
C LEU A 25 -7.51 29.76 -37.04
N ALA A 26 -6.97 28.73 -36.38
CA ALA A 26 -5.64 28.19 -36.68
C ALA A 26 -5.56 27.66 -38.12
N THR A 27 -6.56 26.89 -38.56
CA THR A 27 -6.64 26.39 -39.95
C THR A 27 -6.78 27.54 -40.95
N CYS A 28 -7.59 28.55 -40.66
CA CYS A 28 -7.75 29.72 -41.53
C CYS A 28 -6.43 30.49 -41.67
N CYS A 29 -5.70 30.69 -40.57
CA CYS A 29 -4.40 31.33 -40.58
C CYS A 29 -3.36 30.53 -41.39
N LEU A 30 -3.34 29.21 -41.24
CA LEU A 30 -2.47 28.33 -42.02
C LEU A 30 -2.77 28.39 -43.52
N VAL A 31 -4.05 28.28 -43.88
CA VAL A 31 -4.49 28.37 -45.29
C VAL A 31 -4.19 29.76 -45.86
N PHE A 32 -4.36 30.82 -45.08
CA PHE A 32 -4.03 32.17 -45.48
C PHE A 32 -2.53 32.32 -45.77
N MET A 33 -1.65 31.89 -44.86
CA MET A 33 -0.20 31.93 -45.09
C MET A 33 0.22 31.10 -46.30
N ALA A 34 -0.35 29.91 -46.48
CA ALA A 34 -0.09 29.07 -47.65
C ALA A 34 -0.55 29.75 -48.96
N ALA A 35 -1.71 30.40 -48.95
CA ALA A 35 -2.20 31.15 -50.11
C ALA A 35 -1.31 32.35 -50.43
N VAL A 36 -0.86 33.10 -49.42
CA VAL A 36 0.09 34.22 -49.59
C VAL A 36 1.40 33.74 -50.17
N TYR A 37 1.96 32.62 -49.66
CA TYR A 37 3.17 32.01 -50.20
C TYR A 37 3.01 31.64 -51.68
N LEU A 38 1.95 30.88 -52.02
CA LEU A 38 1.70 30.45 -53.40
C LEU A 38 1.48 31.64 -54.35
N LEU A 39 0.75 32.66 -53.91
CA LEU A 39 0.49 33.86 -54.70
C LEU A 39 1.76 34.66 -54.95
N MET A 40 2.61 34.83 -53.93
CA MET A 40 3.90 35.53 -54.06
C MET A 40 4.86 34.77 -54.98
N VAL A 41 4.96 33.44 -54.83
CA VAL A 41 5.76 32.59 -55.73
C VAL A 41 5.26 32.68 -57.17
N PHE A 42 3.93 32.74 -57.37
CA PHE A 42 3.35 32.88 -58.70
C PHE A 42 3.60 34.27 -59.32
N LEU A 43 3.46 35.35 -58.54
CA LEU A 43 3.72 36.72 -59.00
C LEU A 43 5.20 36.94 -59.32
N MET A 44 6.11 36.44 -58.48
CA MET A 44 7.56 36.52 -58.73
C MET A 44 8.00 35.85 -60.03
N LYS A 45 7.27 34.82 -60.51
CA LYS A 45 7.53 34.20 -61.82
C LYS A 45 7.17 35.09 -63.01
N LYS A 46 6.24 36.04 -62.84
CA LYS A 46 5.81 36.96 -63.90
C LYS A 46 6.58 38.27 -63.86
N GLU A 47 6.61 38.92 -62.69
CA GLU A 47 7.32 40.18 -62.48
C GLU A 47 8.03 40.18 -61.12
N PRO A 48 9.37 40.00 -61.09
CA PRO A 48 10.10 39.94 -59.84
C PRO A 48 10.31 41.34 -59.24
N ALA A 49 9.72 41.58 -58.07
CA ALA A 49 10.02 42.75 -57.25
C ALA A 49 10.79 42.35 -55.98
N GLY A 50 11.79 43.14 -55.59
CA GLY A 50 12.70 42.81 -54.48
C GLY A 50 12.02 42.61 -53.13
N TRP A 51 10.87 43.26 -52.87
CA TRP A 51 10.14 43.12 -51.60
C TRP A 51 9.34 41.81 -51.51
N MET A 52 8.98 41.19 -52.64
CA MET A 52 8.15 39.98 -52.69
C MET A 52 8.88 38.77 -52.08
N GLY A 53 10.21 38.72 -52.20
CA GLY A 53 11.04 37.67 -51.60
C GLY A 53 10.94 37.62 -50.09
N TYR A 54 10.90 38.78 -49.41
CA TYR A 54 10.75 38.83 -47.95
C TYR A 54 9.38 38.32 -47.50
N VAL A 55 8.31 38.67 -48.24
CA VAL A 55 6.94 38.21 -47.93
C VAL A 55 6.81 36.70 -48.18
N SER A 56 7.37 36.20 -49.28
CA SER A 56 7.39 34.77 -49.59
C SER A 56 8.14 33.97 -48.51
N ALA A 57 9.35 34.41 -48.12
CA ALA A 57 10.14 33.73 -47.10
C ALA A 57 9.44 33.73 -45.73
N PHE A 58 8.75 34.82 -45.37
CA PHE A 58 7.96 34.88 -44.14
C PHE A 58 6.76 33.92 -44.18
N ALA A 59 6.03 33.90 -45.30
CA ALA A 59 4.89 33.00 -45.47
C ALA A 59 5.34 31.52 -45.50
N GLU A 60 6.47 31.21 -46.14
CA GLU A 60 7.09 29.89 -46.13
C GLU A 60 7.45 29.45 -44.70
N ALA A 61 8.15 30.31 -43.96
CA ALA A 61 8.50 30.05 -42.57
C ALA A 61 7.26 29.83 -41.69
N GLY A 62 6.18 30.60 -41.92
CA GLY A 62 4.91 30.43 -41.23
C GLY A 62 4.24 29.07 -41.49
N VAL A 63 4.20 28.63 -42.75
CA VAL A 63 3.63 27.33 -43.13
C VAL A 63 4.47 26.18 -42.58
N VAL A 64 5.79 26.22 -42.77
CA VAL A 64 6.71 25.17 -42.28
C VAL A 64 6.69 25.09 -40.75
N GLY A 65 6.68 26.24 -40.07
CA GLY A 65 6.61 26.31 -38.61
C GLY A 65 5.33 25.69 -38.05
N ALA A 66 4.18 25.99 -38.66
CA ALA A 66 2.90 25.41 -38.25
C ALA A 66 2.83 23.89 -38.49
N LEU A 67 3.41 23.39 -39.60
CA LEU A 67 3.52 21.95 -39.85
C LEU A 67 4.45 21.26 -38.85
N ALA A 68 5.55 21.92 -38.46
CA ALA A 68 6.49 21.39 -37.47
C ALA A 68 5.86 21.27 -36.09
N ASP A 69 5.09 22.26 -35.65
CA ASP A 69 4.36 22.22 -34.37
C ASP A 69 3.35 21.05 -34.35
N TRP A 70 2.57 20.88 -35.43
CA TRP A 70 1.66 19.75 -35.55
C TRP A 70 2.39 18.40 -35.47
N PHE A 71 3.53 18.28 -36.15
CA PHE A 71 4.37 17.08 -36.10
C PHE A 71 4.91 16.83 -34.69
N ALA A 72 5.38 17.86 -33.99
CA ALA A 72 5.96 17.73 -32.66
C ALA A 72 4.95 17.22 -31.62
N VAL A 73 3.75 17.83 -31.60
CA VAL A 73 2.66 17.41 -30.69
C VAL A 73 2.21 16.00 -31.03
N THR A 74 2.05 15.69 -32.31
CA THR A 74 1.64 14.34 -32.73
C THR A 74 2.71 13.32 -32.37
N ALA A 75 4.00 13.60 -32.60
CA ALA A 75 5.11 12.71 -32.28
C ALA A 75 5.30 12.45 -30.78
N LEU A 76 4.84 13.36 -29.92
CA LEU A 76 4.88 13.18 -28.48
C LEU A 76 3.92 12.09 -28.01
N PHE A 77 2.73 12.01 -28.63
CA PHE A 77 1.62 11.14 -28.20
C PHE A 77 1.32 9.97 -29.14
N HIS A 78 1.67 10.05 -30.42
CA HIS A 78 1.32 9.09 -31.47
C HIS A 78 2.41 9.05 -32.55
N HIS A 79 2.26 8.17 -33.54
CA HIS A 79 3.14 8.12 -34.71
C HIS A 79 2.61 9.05 -35.82
N PRO A 80 3.33 10.14 -36.18
CA PRO A 80 2.90 11.01 -37.26
C PRO A 80 2.85 10.23 -38.59
N MET A 81 1.79 10.42 -39.39
CA MET A 81 1.56 9.74 -40.67
C MET A 81 1.55 8.19 -40.62
N GLY A 82 1.35 7.58 -39.45
CA GLY A 82 1.32 6.11 -39.30
C GLY A 82 2.68 5.41 -39.48
N LEU A 83 3.76 6.17 -39.67
CA LEU A 83 5.10 5.65 -39.80
C LEU A 83 5.72 5.44 -38.41
N LYS A 84 6.09 4.20 -38.09
CA LYS A 84 6.74 3.82 -36.82
C LYS A 84 8.21 4.24 -36.83
N ILE A 85 8.46 5.54 -36.73
CA ILE A 85 9.82 6.06 -36.64
C ILE A 85 10.39 5.70 -35.25
N PRO A 86 11.52 4.99 -35.16
CA PRO A 86 12.17 4.72 -33.88
C PRO A 86 12.46 6.05 -33.19
N HIS A 87 12.14 6.15 -31.89
CA HIS A 87 12.18 7.35 -31.04
C HIS A 87 10.96 8.29 -31.03
N THR A 88 9.96 8.11 -31.89
CA THR A 88 8.66 8.81 -31.73
C THR A 88 7.77 8.09 -30.69
N ASN A 89 6.74 8.76 -30.18
CA ASN A 89 5.82 8.23 -29.18
C ASN A 89 6.44 7.94 -27.79
N LEU A 90 7.15 8.92 -27.24
CA LEU A 90 7.85 8.78 -25.95
C LEU A 90 6.87 8.58 -24.77
N ILE A 91 5.76 9.32 -24.76
CA ILE A 91 4.84 9.31 -23.61
C ILE A 91 4.06 8.00 -23.54
N GLU A 92 3.50 7.50 -24.65
CA GLU A 92 2.77 6.22 -24.62
C GLU A 92 3.70 5.07 -24.21
N ARG A 93 4.92 5.04 -24.74
CA ARG A 93 5.92 4.03 -24.41
C ARG A 93 6.34 4.05 -22.92
N LYS A 94 6.39 5.23 -22.30
CA LYS A 94 6.79 5.39 -20.88
C LYS A 94 5.62 5.58 -19.93
N LYS A 95 4.38 5.38 -20.36
CA LYS A 95 3.16 5.63 -19.56
C LYS A 95 3.20 4.91 -18.21
N ASN A 96 3.64 3.66 -18.18
CA ASN A 96 3.75 2.88 -16.93
C ASN A 96 4.79 3.46 -15.97
N THR A 97 5.96 3.86 -16.47
CA THR A 97 7.01 4.48 -15.65
C THR A 97 6.56 5.84 -15.09
N ILE A 98 5.92 6.66 -15.92
CA ILE A 98 5.38 7.96 -15.51
C ILE A 98 4.29 7.74 -14.45
N GLY A 99 3.39 6.76 -14.65
CA GLY A 99 2.35 6.40 -13.70
C GLY A 99 2.91 5.94 -12.36
N ASN A 100 3.93 5.08 -12.35
CA ASN A 100 4.58 4.62 -11.12
C ASN A 100 5.27 5.77 -10.37
N ASN A 101 5.99 6.64 -11.07
CA ASN A 101 6.67 7.78 -10.46
C ASN A 101 5.68 8.81 -9.91
N LEU A 102 4.60 9.09 -10.66
CA LEU A 102 3.55 9.99 -10.22
C LEU A 102 2.77 9.39 -9.03
N GLY A 103 2.52 8.09 -9.05
CA GLY A 103 1.92 7.37 -7.93
C GLY A 103 2.77 7.46 -6.66
N GLY A 104 4.08 7.19 -6.78
CA GLY A 104 5.04 7.36 -5.68
C GLY A 104 5.04 8.80 -5.15
N PHE A 105 5.12 9.79 -6.04
CA PHE A 105 5.05 11.20 -5.66
C PHE A 105 3.77 11.55 -4.90
N VAL A 106 2.61 11.08 -5.35
CA VAL A 106 1.33 11.31 -4.65
C VAL A 106 1.33 10.64 -3.27
N VAL A 107 1.87 9.43 -3.17
CA VAL A 107 1.98 8.73 -1.89
C VAL A 107 2.89 9.49 -0.93
N ASP A 108 4.09 9.83 -1.38
CA ASP A 108 5.12 10.45 -0.55
C ASP A 108 4.77 11.87 -0.11
N ASN A 109 4.04 12.63 -0.94
CA ASN A 109 3.74 14.03 -0.67
C ASN A 109 2.33 14.25 -0.09
N PHE A 110 1.34 13.43 -0.48
CA PHE A 110 -0.06 13.64 -0.09
C PHE A 110 -0.62 12.56 0.83
N LEU A 111 -0.13 11.31 0.76
CA LEU A 111 -0.60 10.21 1.63
C LEU A 111 0.33 10.00 2.83
N THR A 112 0.82 11.08 3.43
CA THR A 112 1.64 10.96 4.63
C THR A 112 0.78 10.57 5.84
N PRO A 113 1.34 9.80 6.81
CA PRO A 113 0.60 9.44 8.03
C PRO A 113 0.05 10.66 8.77
N MET A 114 0.75 11.79 8.75
CA MET A 114 0.28 13.06 9.33
C MET A 114 -0.92 13.63 8.58
N ALA A 115 -0.94 13.58 7.25
CA ALA A 115 -2.06 14.05 6.44
C ALA A 115 -3.31 13.16 6.59
N LEU A 116 -3.11 11.85 6.80
CA LEU A 116 -4.18 10.87 6.90
C LEU A 116 -4.75 10.70 8.32
N ARG A 117 -3.97 11.00 9.37
CA ARG A 117 -4.38 10.89 10.78
C ARG A 117 -5.76 11.51 11.09
N PRO A 118 -6.08 12.76 10.68
CA PRO A 118 -7.39 13.35 10.98
C PRO A 118 -8.56 12.67 10.25
N TYR A 119 -8.31 11.89 9.20
CA TYR A 119 -9.34 11.09 8.54
C TYR A 119 -9.56 9.76 9.27
N PHE A 120 -8.48 9.12 9.74
CA PHE A 120 -8.56 7.90 10.54
C PHE A 120 -9.16 8.14 11.94
N GLU A 121 -8.88 9.28 12.57
CA GLU A 121 -9.49 9.64 13.87
C GLU A 121 -11.01 9.86 13.77
N LYS A 122 -11.52 10.18 12.57
CA LYS A 122 -12.96 10.32 12.30
C LYS A 122 -13.62 9.01 11.88
N LEU A 123 -12.84 8.00 11.51
CA LEU A 123 -13.33 6.68 11.15
C LEU A 123 -13.55 5.87 12.41
N ASP A 124 -14.81 5.78 12.84
CA ASP A 124 -15.20 4.85 13.91
C ASP A 124 -15.35 3.43 13.34
N VAL A 125 -14.20 2.79 13.10
CA VAL A 125 -14.13 1.42 12.57
C VAL A 125 -14.83 0.45 13.51
N ALA A 126 -14.82 0.71 14.83
CA ALA A 126 -15.49 -0.12 15.82
C ALA A 126 -17.01 -0.04 15.65
N THR A 127 -17.58 1.15 15.44
CA THR A 127 -19.02 1.31 15.18
C THR A 127 -19.41 0.80 13.80
N MET A 128 -18.58 0.96 12.77
CA MET A 128 -18.85 0.39 11.45
C MET A 128 -18.83 -1.14 11.48
N ALA A 129 -17.84 -1.75 12.13
CA ALA A 129 -17.75 -3.19 12.30
C ALA A 129 -18.89 -3.70 13.19
N GLY A 130 -19.19 -3.01 14.29
CA GLY A 130 -20.32 -3.32 15.17
C GLY A 130 -21.66 -3.27 14.45
N GLY A 131 -21.90 -2.23 13.65
CA GLY A 131 -23.10 -2.12 12.81
C GLY A 131 -23.19 -3.21 11.75
N TYR A 132 -22.05 -3.63 11.19
CA TYR A 132 -22.01 -4.75 10.24
C TYR A 132 -22.32 -6.09 10.91
N LEU A 133 -21.81 -6.33 12.12
CA LEU A 133 -22.05 -7.53 12.94
C LEU A 133 -23.44 -7.54 13.61
N ALA A 134 -24.06 -6.37 13.79
CA ALA A 134 -25.42 -6.25 14.29
C ALA A 134 -26.48 -6.75 13.29
N ILE A 135 -26.13 -6.83 12.00
CA ILE A 135 -27.00 -7.40 10.97
C ILE A 135 -26.93 -8.92 11.06
N GLU A 136 -28.04 -9.55 11.42
CA GLU A 136 -28.17 -11.01 11.61
C GLU A 136 -27.62 -11.82 10.42
N ARG A 137 -27.99 -11.42 9.19
CA ARG A 137 -27.51 -12.07 7.96
C ARG A 137 -25.99 -12.06 7.83
N ASN A 138 -25.35 -10.94 8.16
CA ASN A 138 -23.90 -10.79 8.02
C ASN A 138 -23.17 -11.57 9.13
N ARG A 139 -23.74 -11.59 10.33
CA ARG A 139 -23.26 -12.39 11.46
C ARG A 139 -23.26 -13.88 11.13
N GLU A 140 -24.37 -14.40 10.62
CA GLU A 140 -24.48 -15.81 10.22
C GLU A 140 -23.49 -16.17 9.12
N GLN A 141 -23.34 -15.34 8.09
CA GLN A 141 -22.36 -15.56 7.02
C GLN A 141 -20.92 -15.58 7.55
N MET A 142 -20.58 -14.65 8.44
CA MET A 142 -19.25 -14.57 9.04
C MET A 142 -18.97 -15.76 9.97
N LEU A 143 -19.96 -16.20 10.74
CA LEU A 143 -19.87 -17.40 11.57
C LEU A 143 -19.73 -18.67 10.73
N GLN A 144 -20.47 -18.79 9.63
CA GLN A 144 -20.36 -19.94 8.73
C GLN A 144 -18.98 -20.03 8.10
N GLU A 145 -18.42 -18.92 7.62
CA GLU A 145 -17.06 -18.89 7.08
C GLU A 145 -16.00 -19.15 8.16
N ALA A 146 -16.18 -18.59 9.37
CA ALA A 146 -15.30 -18.87 10.50
C ALA A 146 -15.33 -20.35 10.90
N MET A 147 -16.51 -20.98 10.93
CA MET A 147 -16.69 -22.39 11.26
C MET A 147 -16.14 -23.29 10.15
N LYS A 148 -16.29 -22.91 8.87
CA LYS A 148 -15.69 -23.61 7.73
C LYS A 148 -14.17 -23.57 7.80
N MET A 149 -13.60 -22.40 8.09
CA MET A 149 -12.16 -22.24 8.28
C MET A 149 -11.67 -23.03 9.49
N ALA A 150 -12.39 -22.98 10.61
CA ALA A 150 -12.06 -23.76 11.81
C ALA A 150 -12.12 -25.26 11.54
N LYS A 151 -13.12 -25.73 10.79
CA LYS A 151 -13.26 -27.13 10.37
C LYS A 151 -12.14 -27.55 9.42
N GLU A 152 -11.77 -26.71 8.45
CA GLU A 152 -10.65 -26.96 7.55
C GLU A 152 -9.31 -27.00 8.30
N LEU A 153 -9.16 -26.15 9.32
CA LEU A 153 -8.00 -26.19 10.23
C LEU A 153 -7.97 -27.49 11.04
N LEU A 154 -9.13 -27.92 11.54
CA LEU A 154 -9.28 -29.10 12.38
C LEU A 154 -9.09 -30.40 11.57
N GLU A 155 -9.64 -30.49 10.36
CA GLU A 155 -9.46 -31.60 9.41
C GLU A 155 -8.01 -31.68 8.89
N LYS A 156 -7.29 -30.56 8.84
CA LYS A 156 -5.84 -30.52 8.55
C LYS A 156 -4.96 -30.77 9.77
N THR A 157 -5.52 -31.18 10.92
CA THR A 157 -4.76 -31.53 12.12
C THR A 157 -4.27 -32.99 12.01
N ASP A 158 -3.39 -33.24 11.05
CA ASP A 158 -2.17 -33.98 11.35
C ASP A 158 -1.30 -32.97 12.11
N ASP A 159 -0.86 -33.27 13.35
CA ASP A 159 -0.25 -32.30 14.29
C ASP A 159 0.88 -31.47 13.67
N GLN A 160 1.52 -31.99 12.61
CA GLN A 160 2.55 -31.27 11.87
C GLN A 160 2.04 -30.25 10.85
N ALA A 161 0.87 -30.46 10.23
CA ALA A 161 0.32 -29.56 9.22
C ALA A 161 -0.34 -28.33 9.86
N ALA A 162 -1.09 -28.50 10.96
CA ALA A 162 -1.63 -27.40 11.75
C ALA A 162 -0.52 -26.51 12.35
N ALA A 163 0.55 -27.12 12.88
CA ALA A 163 1.69 -26.38 13.42
C ALA A 163 2.46 -25.60 12.34
N ARG A 164 2.62 -26.16 11.12
CA ARG A 164 3.27 -25.48 9.99
C ARG A 164 2.39 -24.34 9.45
N PHE A 165 1.08 -24.54 9.34
CA PHE A 165 0.16 -23.51 8.89
C PHE A 165 0.10 -22.35 9.88
N LEU A 166 -0.03 -22.63 11.17
CA LEU A 166 -0.05 -21.61 12.22
C LEU A 166 1.29 -20.87 12.32
N LYS A 167 2.41 -21.57 12.14
CA LYS A 167 3.75 -20.95 12.10
C LYS A 167 3.91 -20.04 10.88
N ASN A 168 3.49 -20.48 9.70
CA ASN A 168 3.67 -19.70 8.46
C ASN A 168 2.72 -18.49 8.44
N LYS A 169 1.43 -18.70 8.71
CA LYS A 169 0.46 -17.60 8.82
C LYS A 169 0.77 -16.67 9.99
N GLY A 170 1.20 -17.21 11.12
CA GLY A 170 1.61 -16.42 12.28
C GLY A 170 2.83 -15.57 11.97
N ARG A 171 3.81 -16.10 11.24
CA ARG A 171 4.98 -15.33 10.81
C ARG A 171 4.63 -14.25 9.80
N ASP A 172 3.78 -14.55 8.83
CA ASP A 172 3.29 -13.55 7.86
C ASP A 172 2.50 -12.42 8.56
N LEU A 173 1.68 -12.74 9.56
CA LEU A 173 0.96 -11.74 10.36
C LEU A 173 1.91 -10.92 11.26
N LEU A 174 2.95 -11.55 11.82
CA LEU A 174 3.96 -10.88 12.65
C LEU A 174 4.92 -10.00 11.83
N GLU A 175 5.17 -10.34 10.57
CA GLU A 175 6.00 -9.54 9.66
C GLU A 175 5.22 -8.35 9.06
N THR A 176 3.90 -8.47 8.91
CA THR A 176 3.04 -7.42 8.32
C THR A 176 2.45 -6.45 9.34
N VAL A 177 2.28 -6.87 10.58
CA VAL A 177 1.73 -6.05 11.66
C VAL A 177 2.61 -6.23 12.90
N ASN A 178 3.05 -5.11 13.52
CA ASN A 178 3.81 -5.14 14.77
C ASN A 178 2.87 -5.50 15.93
N LEU A 179 2.41 -6.75 15.93
CA LEU A 179 1.33 -7.27 16.74
C LEU A 179 1.69 -7.34 18.23
N GLY A 180 2.97 -7.46 18.57
CA GLY A 180 3.42 -7.66 19.97
C GLY A 180 2.83 -6.64 20.96
N PRO A 181 3.06 -5.33 20.77
CA PRO A 181 2.51 -4.31 21.66
C PRO A 181 0.99 -4.13 21.49
N THR A 182 0.44 -4.18 20.27
CA THR A 182 -1.01 -3.93 20.04
C THR A 182 -1.91 -5.07 20.51
N LEU A 183 -1.52 -6.34 20.34
CA LEU A 183 -2.26 -7.47 20.92
C LEU A 183 -2.12 -7.48 22.44
N GLY A 184 -0.94 -7.10 22.97
CA GLY A 184 -0.73 -6.92 24.40
C GLY A 184 -1.67 -5.87 24.98
N SER A 185 -1.71 -4.68 24.39
CA SER A 185 -2.62 -3.61 24.82
C SER A 185 -4.10 -3.95 24.62
N ALA A 186 -4.46 -4.65 23.54
CA ALA A 186 -5.83 -5.09 23.32
C ALA A 186 -6.25 -6.17 24.32
N LEU A 187 -5.38 -7.12 24.66
CA LEU A 187 -5.63 -8.11 25.72
C LEU A 187 -5.73 -7.42 27.08
N ASP A 188 -4.84 -6.46 27.37
CA ASP A 188 -4.82 -5.73 28.64
C ASP A 188 -6.07 -4.85 28.79
N LEU A 189 -6.56 -4.27 27.69
CA LEU A 189 -7.84 -3.56 27.64
C LEU A 189 -9.03 -4.51 27.86
N LEU A 190 -8.99 -5.72 27.29
CA LEU A 190 -10.02 -6.74 27.49
C LEU A 190 -10.02 -7.30 28.93
N LEU A 191 -8.83 -7.47 29.51
CA LEU A 191 -8.64 -7.97 30.87
C LEU A 191 -9.01 -6.92 31.92
N SER A 192 -8.73 -5.65 31.66
CA SER A 192 -9.08 -4.53 32.55
C SER A 192 -10.57 -4.18 32.55
N GLN A 193 -11.31 -4.47 31.46
CA GLN A 193 -12.75 -4.20 31.38
C GLN A 193 -13.66 -5.29 31.97
N GLY A 194 -13.13 -6.38 32.51
CA GLY A 194 -13.83 -7.25 33.47
C GLY A 194 -15.13 -7.93 33.01
N GLN A 195 -15.53 -7.88 31.74
CA GLN A 195 -16.88 -8.29 31.34
C GLN A 195 -17.06 -9.78 31.01
N ASP A 196 -16.01 -10.58 30.79
CA ASP A 196 -16.20 -12.01 30.50
C ASP A 196 -15.17 -12.92 31.19
N GLN A 197 -15.17 -12.92 32.54
CA GLN A 197 -14.48 -13.93 33.35
C GLN A 197 -14.88 -15.38 32.99
N ARG A 198 -16.06 -15.58 32.39
CA ARG A 198 -16.55 -16.89 31.93
C ARG A 198 -15.71 -17.47 30.79
N LEU A 199 -15.35 -16.66 29.80
CA LEU A 199 -14.55 -17.12 28.67
C LEU A 199 -13.12 -17.44 29.13
N LEU A 200 -12.56 -16.59 30.00
CA LEU A 200 -11.24 -16.80 30.57
C LEU A 200 -11.18 -18.06 31.44
N ASN A 201 -12.16 -18.27 32.32
CA ASN A 201 -12.24 -19.47 33.15
C ASN A 201 -12.42 -20.73 32.30
N TYR A 202 -13.24 -20.68 31.24
CA TYR A 202 -13.40 -21.80 30.32
C TYR A 202 -12.10 -22.13 29.56
N LEU A 203 -11.37 -21.13 29.08
CA LEU A 203 -10.06 -21.30 28.46
C LEU A 203 -9.02 -21.87 29.44
N LEU A 204 -8.97 -21.34 30.67
CA LEU A 204 -8.05 -21.82 31.71
C LEU A 204 -8.37 -23.26 32.12
N GLU A 205 -9.64 -23.63 32.21
CA GLU A 205 -10.09 -24.98 32.53
C GLU A 205 -9.74 -25.97 31.41
N LYS A 206 -9.94 -25.57 30.15
CA LYS A 206 -9.50 -26.37 28.98
C LYS A 206 -7.98 -26.52 28.93
N LEU A 207 -7.25 -25.44 29.23
CA LEU A 207 -5.79 -25.45 29.31
C LEU A 207 -5.29 -26.41 30.38
N LYS A 208 -5.94 -26.40 31.56
CA LYS A 208 -5.61 -27.29 32.68
C LYS A 208 -5.84 -28.75 32.30
N TYR A 209 -6.92 -29.05 31.58
CA TYR A 209 -7.20 -30.40 31.07
C TYR A 209 -6.18 -30.86 30.02
N TYR A 210 -5.76 -29.97 29.12
CA TYR A 210 -4.75 -30.25 28.10
C TYR A 210 -3.35 -30.46 28.70
N ILE A 211 -3.01 -29.70 29.74
CA ILE A 211 -1.75 -29.84 30.48
C ILE A 211 -1.74 -31.14 31.32
N ALA A 212 -2.88 -31.53 31.90
CA ALA A 212 -3.01 -32.78 32.64
C ALA A 212 -2.91 -34.03 31.73
N GLY A 213 -3.37 -33.94 30.48
CA GLY A 213 -3.29 -35.05 29.50
C GLY A 213 -1.92 -35.22 28.82
N ASN A 214 -1.05 -34.21 28.88
CA ASN A 214 0.29 -34.20 28.26
C ASN A 214 1.40 -33.83 29.27
N GLU A 215 1.26 -34.32 30.49
CA GLU A 215 2.08 -33.92 31.64
C GLU A 215 3.60 -34.11 31.39
N GLU A 216 3.97 -35.15 30.64
CA GLU A 216 5.37 -35.50 30.34
C GLU A 216 6.01 -34.52 29.32
N LEU A 217 5.28 -34.17 28.26
CA LEU A 217 5.71 -33.19 27.23
C LEU A 217 5.79 -31.77 27.79
N VAL A 218 4.88 -31.41 28.70
CA VAL A 218 4.90 -30.09 29.36
C VAL A 218 6.03 -30.02 30.38
N LYS A 219 6.27 -31.08 31.19
CA LYS A 219 7.40 -31.13 32.12
C LYS A 219 8.75 -31.01 31.41
N GLU A 220 8.93 -31.63 30.25
CA GLU A 220 10.17 -31.54 29.48
C GLU A 220 10.40 -30.14 28.87
N ARG A 221 9.36 -29.54 28.26
CA ARG A 221 9.44 -28.20 27.67
C ARG A 221 9.58 -27.09 28.73
N VAL A 222 8.92 -27.25 29.87
CA VAL A 222 9.04 -26.33 31.01
C VAL A 222 10.41 -26.48 31.68
N LYS A 223 10.97 -27.69 31.85
CA LYS A 223 12.35 -27.85 32.34
C LYS A 223 13.37 -27.16 31.42
N LYS A 224 13.25 -27.32 30.09
CA LYS A 224 14.15 -26.67 29.11
C LYS A 224 14.06 -25.14 29.17
N LYS A 225 12.85 -24.57 29.26
CA LYS A 225 12.69 -23.10 29.37
C LYS A 225 12.95 -22.55 30.77
N ALA A 226 12.65 -23.30 31.84
CA ALA A 226 12.94 -22.90 33.21
C ALA A 226 14.44 -22.85 33.48
N ALA A 227 15.24 -23.74 32.89
CA ALA A 227 16.70 -23.64 32.96
C ALA A 227 17.22 -22.37 32.27
N PHE A 228 16.62 -21.97 31.15
CA PHE A 228 16.93 -20.71 30.46
C PHE A 228 16.52 -19.49 31.29
N TRP A 229 15.30 -19.46 31.82
CA TRP A 229 14.82 -18.36 32.65
C TRP A 229 15.55 -18.27 33.99
N CYS A 230 15.87 -19.39 34.67
CA CYS A 230 16.73 -19.40 35.85
C CYS A 230 18.15 -18.91 35.54
N ARG A 231 18.70 -19.23 34.35
CA ARG A 231 20.00 -18.71 33.90
C ARG A 231 19.93 -17.20 33.67
N VAL A 232 18.87 -16.71 33.01
CA VAL A 232 18.64 -15.27 32.81
C VAL A 232 18.47 -14.57 34.16
N LEU A 233 17.62 -15.08 35.05
CA LEU A 233 17.40 -14.52 36.40
C LEU A 233 18.68 -14.54 37.26
N LEU A 234 19.49 -15.60 37.20
CA LEU A 234 20.78 -15.66 37.89
C LEU A 234 21.78 -14.65 37.35
N ILE A 235 21.74 -14.32 36.05
CA ILE A 235 22.64 -13.34 35.42
C ILE A 235 22.15 -11.91 35.66
N THR A 236 20.83 -11.66 35.57
CA THR A 236 20.25 -10.32 35.71
C THR A 236 20.00 -9.91 37.16
N CYS A 237 19.86 -10.86 38.09
CA CYS A 237 19.66 -10.57 39.52
C CYS A 237 20.98 -10.55 40.32
N TRP A 238 22.07 -11.07 39.77
CA TRP A 238 23.41 -11.01 40.38
C TRP A 238 23.88 -9.59 40.77
N PRO A 239 23.61 -8.52 40.00
CA PRO A 239 24.03 -7.17 40.36
C PRO A 239 23.17 -6.53 41.46
N ILE A 240 21.96 -7.04 41.69
CA ILE A 240 20.98 -6.46 42.63
C ILE A 240 21.16 -7.03 44.05
N VAL A 241 21.72 -8.23 44.19
CA VAL A 241 21.93 -8.89 45.50
C VAL A 241 23.30 -8.59 46.11
N LEU A 242 24.22 -7.96 45.36
CA LEU A 242 25.57 -7.63 45.82
C LEU A 242 25.68 -6.51 46.90
N PRO A 243 24.74 -5.54 47.08
CA PRO A 243 24.91 -4.48 48.06
C PRO A 243 24.40 -4.84 49.47
N LEU A 244 23.87 -6.05 49.70
CA LEU A 244 23.43 -6.55 51.00
C LEU A 244 24.44 -7.57 51.52
N GLY A 245 25.40 -7.12 52.32
CA GLY A 245 26.59 -7.85 52.79
C GLY A 245 26.34 -9.18 53.51
N LEU A 246 26.00 -10.22 52.76
CA LEU A 246 25.99 -11.61 53.22
C LEU A 246 27.33 -12.31 52.88
N PRO A 247 27.83 -13.17 53.77
CA PRO A 247 29.19 -13.71 53.69
C PRO A 247 29.42 -14.59 52.44
N ILE A 248 30.64 -14.51 51.93
CA ILE A 248 31.21 -15.02 50.66
C ILE A 248 31.20 -16.57 50.53
N ILE A 249 30.41 -17.28 51.33
CA ILE A 249 30.45 -18.76 51.41
C ILE A 249 29.69 -19.44 50.24
N SER A 250 28.86 -18.72 49.48
CA SER A 250 27.93 -19.34 48.51
C SER A 250 28.50 -19.56 47.08
N MET A 251 29.70 -19.09 46.75
CA MET A 251 30.24 -19.29 45.39
C MET A 251 30.67 -20.73 45.09
N ARG A 252 30.90 -21.57 46.11
CA ARG A 252 31.23 -22.99 45.90
C ARG A 252 30.00 -23.86 45.60
N PHE A 253 28.81 -23.42 45.99
CA PHE A 253 27.58 -24.21 45.86
C PHE A 253 26.95 -24.09 44.46
N THR A 254 27.03 -22.92 43.84
CA THR A 254 26.52 -22.67 42.49
C THR A 254 27.26 -23.45 41.41
N ARG A 255 28.58 -23.66 41.56
CA ARG A 255 29.34 -24.49 40.62
C ARG A 255 28.98 -25.97 40.69
N HIS A 256 28.56 -26.45 41.85
CA HIS A 256 28.20 -27.86 42.07
C HIS A 256 26.77 -28.20 41.64
N LEU A 257 25.85 -27.22 41.69
CA LEU A 257 24.48 -27.38 41.20
C LEU A 257 24.40 -27.35 39.67
N ILE A 258 25.26 -26.58 39.00
CA ILE A 258 25.30 -26.50 37.54
C ILE A 258 25.82 -27.81 36.92
N THR A 259 26.79 -28.50 37.55
CA THR A 259 27.32 -29.76 37.01
C THR A 259 26.41 -30.98 37.24
N ARG A 260 25.48 -30.93 38.21
CA ARG A 260 24.48 -32.01 38.42
C ARG A 260 23.27 -31.92 37.49
N LEU A 261 22.94 -30.74 36.96
CA LEU A 261 21.81 -30.55 36.04
C LEU A 261 22.14 -30.85 34.58
N ASP A 262 23.42 -31.07 34.25
CA ASP A 262 23.89 -31.39 32.89
C ASP A 262 24.03 -32.92 32.64
N LYS A 263 23.77 -33.76 33.67
CA LYS A 263 23.99 -35.21 33.61
C LYS A 263 22.73 -36.09 33.82
N LYS A 264 21.53 -35.55 33.68
CA LYS A 264 20.25 -36.31 33.63
C LYS A 264 19.28 -35.66 32.68
#